data_AF-A0A956FEL6-F1
#
_entry.id   AF-A0A956FEL6-F1
#
_cell.length_a   1.000
_cell.length_b   1.000
_cell.length_c   1.000
_cell.angle_alpha   90.00
_cell.angle_beta   90.00
_cell.angle_gamma   90.00
#
_symmetry.space_group_name_H-M   'P 1'
#
loop_
_entity.id
_entity.type
_entity.pdbx_description
1 polymer ?
#
loop_
_entity_poly.entity_id
_entity_poly.type
_entity_poly.pdbx_seq_one_letter_code
_entity_poly.pdbx_strand_id
1 'polypeptide(L)'
;MTDEVAPELEAELHEVQHMVSRERLSLDDPAPERTCFLSHVGAQPKLVPGPWIGHRELVYAMALANLSQSQRTSLARAVLVDHGREFGVGRLTLEAVSSGLPLGGSSLRLAHRQGGLRVLYTWALGVAPSSVACDWLLLRAQAEWALSSPPRPLALKGLSTLVALGGQVLVLVDTAVAAVQVTQACGDGLRYAAHPRLAPYLEHADPEGSVLLWPHDAIDGAGLARHTITAVVLVSAPESVKQRVETWRDRQGKGPELLPIAEASCPGRIDRSHLAALWQACGRPKILLRGDAGWSAMGSQWLREQGATVDVQGRAMQLSLI
;
A
#
# COMPACT_ATOMS: atom_id res chain seq x y z
N MET A 1 -38.32 12.81 7.11
CA MET A 1 -37.88 11.40 6.93
C MET A 1 -36.36 11.31 6.70
N THR A 2 -35.56 12.23 7.26
CA THR A 2 -34.11 12.36 6.97
C THR A 2 -33.21 12.33 8.22
N ASP A 3 -33.78 12.20 9.43
CA ASP A 3 -33.01 12.29 10.69
C ASP A 3 -32.65 10.94 11.33
N GLU A 4 -33.25 9.82 10.89
CA GLU A 4 -32.96 8.48 11.46
C GLU A 4 -31.74 7.78 10.82
N VAL A 5 -31.32 8.18 9.62
CA VAL A 5 -30.21 7.53 8.88
C VAL A 5 -28.83 7.93 9.42
N ALA A 6 -28.71 9.15 9.97
CA ALA A 6 -27.47 9.66 10.54
C ALA A 6 -27.01 8.89 11.80
N PRO A 7 -27.85 8.65 12.83
CA PRO A 7 -27.43 7.93 14.04
C PRO A 7 -27.08 6.45 13.79
N GLU A 8 -27.75 5.78 12.84
CA GLU A 8 -27.43 4.40 12.48
C GLU A 8 -26.07 4.29 11.77
N LEU A 9 -25.77 5.22 10.85
CA LEU A 9 -24.47 5.28 10.17
C LEU A 9 -23.32 5.55 11.15
N GLU A 10 -23.50 6.46 12.10
CA GLU A 10 -22.50 6.75 13.13
C GLU A 10 -22.23 5.55 14.04
N ALA A 11 -23.29 4.82 14.44
CA ALA A 11 -23.17 3.62 15.24
C ALA A 11 -22.41 2.51 14.50
N GLU A 12 -22.76 2.26 13.22
CA GLU A 12 -22.04 1.30 12.39
C GLU A 12 -20.57 1.71 12.19
N LEU A 13 -20.30 2.98 11.93
CA LEU A 13 -18.92 3.48 11.77
C LEU A 13 -18.11 3.27 13.05
N HIS A 14 -18.71 3.51 14.22
CA HIS A 14 -18.07 3.25 15.50
C HIS A 14 -17.78 1.76 15.70
N GLU A 15 -18.71 0.87 15.32
CA GLU A 15 -18.50 -0.58 15.34
C GLU A 15 -17.37 -1.01 14.40
N VAL A 16 -17.36 -0.51 13.15
CA VAL A 16 -16.29 -0.80 12.17
C VAL A 16 -14.93 -0.35 12.69
N GLN A 17 -14.85 0.86 13.25
CA GLN A 17 -13.61 1.36 13.85
C GLN A 17 -13.18 0.52 15.05
N HIS A 18 -14.13 0.01 15.84
CA HIS A 18 -13.89 -0.84 17.00
C HIS A 18 -13.42 -2.25 16.61
N MET A 19 -14.07 -2.88 15.63
CA MET A 19 -13.69 -4.19 15.08
C MET A 19 -12.21 -4.20 14.71
N VAL A 20 -11.75 -3.11 14.09
CA VAL A 20 -10.39 -3.05 13.61
C VAL A 20 -9.42 -2.66 14.73
N SER A 21 -9.77 -1.68 15.56
CA SER A 21 -8.87 -1.22 16.61
C SER A 21 -8.70 -2.16 17.82
N ARG A 22 -9.78 -2.73 18.36
CA ARG A 22 -9.73 -3.55 19.59
C ARG A 22 -9.03 -4.88 19.38
N GLU A 23 -9.12 -5.43 18.19
CA GLU A 23 -8.50 -6.72 17.84
C GLU A 23 -7.02 -6.55 17.41
N ARG A 24 -6.46 -5.35 17.69
CA ARG A 24 -5.08 -4.95 17.32
C ARG A 24 -4.78 -5.11 15.84
N LEU A 25 -5.83 -5.07 15.02
CA LEU A 25 -5.69 -4.96 13.58
C LEU A 25 -5.40 -3.49 13.34
N SER A 26 -4.12 -3.12 13.35
CA SER A 26 -3.76 -1.73 13.12
C SER A 26 -4.35 -1.29 11.78
N LEU A 27 -4.83 -0.05 11.74
CA LEU A 27 -5.45 0.57 10.59
C LEU A 27 -4.79 1.92 10.43
N ASP A 28 -4.05 2.09 9.34
CA ASP A 28 -2.95 3.05 9.18
C ASP A 28 -3.13 4.47 9.65
N ASP A 29 -2.05 4.95 10.29
CA ASP A 29 -1.70 6.32 10.66
C ASP A 29 -0.68 6.86 9.65
N PRO A 30 -1.09 7.73 8.71
CA PRO A 30 -0.18 8.34 7.75
C PRO A 30 0.68 9.39 8.47
N ALA A 31 1.78 8.97 9.09
CA ALA A 31 2.86 9.85 9.54
C ALA A 31 4.06 9.77 8.57
N PRO A 32 4.79 10.87 8.31
CA PRO A 32 5.88 10.92 7.31
C PRO A 32 7.06 9.95 7.50
N GLU A 33 7.13 9.24 8.64
CA GLU A 33 8.31 8.49 9.07
C GLU A 33 8.04 7.04 9.54
N ARG A 34 6.85 6.46 9.29
CA ARG A 34 6.52 5.08 9.72
C ARG A 34 5.58 4.37 8.74
N THR A 35 5.81 3.08 8.46
CA THR A 35 4.97 2.28 7.53
C THR A 35 4.71 0.85 8.04
N CYS A 36 3.56 0.56 8.68
CA CYS A 36 3.38 -0.70 9.43
C CYS A 36 1.97 -1.35 9.40
N PHE A 37 1.81 -2.58 8.86
CA PHE A 37 0.77 -3.58 9.23
C PHE A 37 1.26 -5.01 9.51
N LEU A 38 1.15 -5.47 10.76
CA LEU A 38 1.08 -6.91 11.07
C LEU A 38 -0.22 -7.16 11.83
N SER A 39 -0.99 -8.12 11.34
CA SER A 39 -1.78 -8.98 12.20
C SER A 39 -0.81 -9.66 13.17
N HIS A 40 -1.00 -9.54 14.48
CA HIS A 40 -1.05 -10.72 15.34
C HIS A 40 -1.45 -10.37 16.77
N VAL A 41 -2.34 -11.21 17.30
CA VAL A 41 -2.57 -11.44 18.72
C VAL A 41 -1.23 -11.39 19.47
N GLY A 42 -1.02 -10.32 20.24
CA GLY A 42 0.14 -10.16 21.13
C GLY A 42 1.39 -9.46 20.58
N ALA A 43 1.36 -8.79 19.41
CA ALA A 43 2.49 -7.99 18.94
C ALA A 43 2.69 -6.69 19.76
N GLN A 44 3.95 -6.32 20.00
CA GLN A 44 4.36 -5.09 20.70
C GLN A 44 4.55 -3.88 19.73
N PRO A 45 4.51 -2.62 20.23
CA PRO A 45 4.28 -1.39 19.45
C PRO A 45 5.30 -0.98 18.36
N LYS A 46 6.32 -1.79 18.04
CA LYS A 46 7.50 -1.37 17.25
C LYS A 46 7.88 -2.27 16.06
N LEU A 47 7.04 -3.23 15.64
CA LEU A 47 7.22 -3.79 14.28
C LEU A 47 6.64 -2.83 13.26
N VAL A 48 7.23 -2.80 12.06
CA VAL A 48 6.85 -1.94 10.94
C VAL A 48 6.77 -2.78 9.65
N PRO A 49 5.61 -3.34 9.30
CA PRO A 49 5.45 -4.23 8.14
C PRO A 49 4.74 -3.62 6.91
N GLY A 50 5.10 -4.12 5.72
CA GLY A 50 4.47 -3.77 4.43
C GLY A 50 3.34 -4.73 4.00
N PRO A 51 2.84 -4.62 2.75
CA PRO A 51 1.78 -5.50 2.23
C PRO A 51 2.27 -6.95 2.17
N TRP A 52 1.59 -7.86 2.88
CA TRP A 52 2.05 -9.24 3.03
C TRP A 52 1.42 -10.24 2.06
N ILE A 53 2.20 -11.31 1.94
CA ILE A 53 2.35 -12.34 0.91
C ILE A 53 2.56 -13.64 1.67
N GLY A 54 1.85 -14.70 1.29
CA GLY A 54 1.81 -15.99 2.00
C GLY A 54 2.99 -16.93 1.71
N HIS A 55 4.25 -16.58 2.00
CA HIS A 55 5.34 -17.57 1.92
C HIS A 55 6.27 -17.59 3.13
N ARG A 56 6.22 -18.70 3.87
CA ARG A 56 6.96 -19.01 5.12
C ARG A 56 8.46 -18.78 4.99
N GLU A 57 9.07 -19.31 3.95
CA GLU A 57 10.52 -19.49 3.91
C GLU A 57 11.27 -18.19 3.60
N LEU A 58 10.66 -17.30 2.82
CA LEU A 58 11.25 -16.01 2.46
C LEU A 58 11.14 -14.99 3.62
N VAL A 59 10.00 -14.98 4.31
CA VAL A 59 9.75 -14.11 5.47
C VAL A 59 10.64 -14.51 6.65
N TYR A 60 10.79 -15.80 6.96
CA TYR A 60 11.70 -16.27 8.01
C TYR A 60 13.19 -16.02 7.65
N ALA A 61 13.60 -16.20 6.40
CA ALA A 61 14.97 -15.97 5.97
C ALA A 61 15.40 -14.49 6.09
N MET A 62 14.52 -13.55 5.74
CA MET A 62 14.82 -12.11 5.84
C MET A 62 14.69 -11.55 7.25
N ALA A 63 13.71 -12.05 8.00
CA ALA A 63 13.43 -11.59 9.34
C ALA A 63 14.52 -11.94 10.35
N LEU A 64 15.24 -13.04 10.17
CA LEU A 64 16.30 -13.42 11.11
C LEU A 64 17.54 -12.52 11.02
N ALA A 65 17.78 -11.86 9.89
CA ALA A 65 19.00 -11.09 9.64
C ALA A 65 18.96 -9.64 10.16
N ASN A 66 17.81 -8.96 10.17
CA ASN A 66 17.71 -7.52 10.48
C ASN A 66 16.64 -7.13 11.51
N LEU A 67 15.97 -8.11 12.14
CA LEU A 67 14.98 -7.83 13.17
C LEU A 67 15.59 -7.82 14.57
N SER A 68 15.16 -6.85 15.38
CA SER A 68 15.41 -6.89 16.81
C SER A 68 14.75 -8.13 17.44
N GLN A 69 15.24 -8.55 18.61
CA GLN A 69 14.77 -9.78 19.29
C GLN A 69 13.25 -9.83 19.47
N SER A 70 12.62 -8.69 19.76
CA SER A 70 11.18 -8.54 19.90
C SER A 70 10.43 -8.76 18.59
N GLN A 71 10.98 -8.28 17.48
CA GLN A 71 10.38 -8.43 16.15
C GLN A 71 10.48 -9.88 15.65
N ARG A 72 11.57 -10.56 15.95
CA ARG A 72 11.70 -12.02 15.74
C ARG A 72 10.67 -12.83 16.52
N THR A 73 10.34 -12.41 17.75
CA THR A 73 9.38 -13.10 18.60
C THR A 73 7.93 -12.91 18.12
N SER A 74 7.56 -11.70 17.66
CA SER A 74 6.26 -11.47 17.04
C SER A 74 6.10 -12.25 15.73
N LEU A 75 7.15 -12.34 14.93
CA LEU A 75 7.10 -13.11 13.69
C LEU A 75 7.07 -14.63 13.92
N ALA A 76 7.73 -15.12 14.96
CA ALA A 76 7.61 -16.52 15.38
C ALA A 76 6.17 -16.89 15.78
N ARG A 77 5.30 -15.91 16.03
CA ARG A 77 3.87 -16.06 16.31
C ARG A 77 2.98 -15.82 15.09
N ALA A 78 3.57 -15.52 13.93
CA ALA A 78 2.83 -15.29 12.70
C ALA A 78 2.21 -16.58 12.16
N VAL A 79 0.95 -16.50 11.75
CA VAL A 79 0.16 -17.60 11.19
C VAL A 79 -0.05 -17.31 9.71
N LEU A 80 0.31 -18.28 8.87
CA LEU A 80 0.01 -18.27 7.46
C LEU A 80 -1.41 -18.78 7.26
N VAL A 81 -2.15 -18.09 6.41
CA VAL A 81 -3.53 -18.40 6.08
C VAL A 81 -3.65 -18.42 4.57
N ASP A 82 -4.24 -19.49 4.05
CA ASP A 82 -4.54 -19.62 2.64
C ASP A 82 -5.75 -18.74 2.28
N HIS A 83 -5.83 -18.30 1.03
CA HIS A 83 -7.02 -17.61 0.54
C HIS A 83 -8.25 -18.52 0.65
N GLY A 84 -9.38 -17.95 1.06
CA GLY A 84 -10.63 -18.68 1.24
C GLY A 84 -10.73 -19.46 2.55
N ARG A 85 -9.66 -19.48 3.36
CA ARG A 85 -9.66 -20.16 4.66
C ARG A 85 -10.02 -19.19 5.78
N GLU A 86 -11.07 -19.53 6.52
CA GLU A 86 -11.45 -18.79 7.71
C GLU A 86 -10.56 -19.10 8.92
N PHE A 87 -10.31 -18.09 9.75
CA PHE A 87 -9.59 -18.21 11.01
C PHE A 87 -10.11 -17.20 12.04
N GLY A 88 -10.02 -17.54 13.33
CA GLY A 88 -10.55 -16.72 14.41
C GLY A 88 -9.50 -15.80 15.04
N VAL A 89 -9.86 -14.53 15.28
CA VAL A 89 -9.05 -13.59 16.07
C VAL A 89 -9.97 -12.91 17.08
N GLY A 90 -9.78 -13.17 18.37
CA GLY A 90 -10.65 -12.66 19.43
C GLY A 90 -12.12 -12.98 19.17
N ARG A 91 -12.97 -11.95 19.04
CA ARG A 91 -14.41 -12.09 18.75
C ARG A 91 -14.73 -12.09 17.26
N LEU A 92 -13.72 -12.00 16.41
CA LEU A 92 -13.86 -11.97 14.96
C LEU A 92 -13.57 -13.33 14.32
N THR A 93 -14.20 -13.52 13.16
CA THR A 93 -13.83 -14.46 12.12
C THR A 93 -13.25 -13.66 10.97
N LEU A 94 -12.07 -14.07 10.51
CA LEU A 94 -11.33 -13.44 9.43
C LEU A 94 -11.18 -14.44 8.28
N GLU A 95 -11.16 -13.92 7.05
CA GLU A 95 -10.85 -14.68 5.85
C GLU A 95 -9.93 -13.84 4.97
N ALA A 96 -8.81 -14.41 4.55
CA ALA A 96 -7.96 -13.79 3.54
C ALA A 96 -8.54 -14.09 2.16
N VAL A 97 -8.70 -13.08 1.31
CA VAL A 97 -9.14 -13.21 -0.07
C VAL A 97 -8.18 -12.48 -1.00
N SER A 98 -8.10 -12.87 -2.27
CA SER A 98 -7.13 -12.25 -3.19
C SER A 98 -7.43 -10.77 -3.39
N SER A 99 -6.42 -9.91 -3.23
CA SER A 99 -6.50 -8.50 -3.65
C SER A 99 -6.12 -8.29 -5.13
N GLY A 100 -5.81 -9.36 -5.86
CA GLY A 100 -5.34 -9.29 -7.25
C GLY A 100 -3.91 -8.76 -7.40
N LEU A 101 -3.20 -8.53 -6.29
CA LEU A 101 -1.80 -8.10 -6.29
C LEU A 101 -0.85 -9.30 -6.33
N PRO A 102 0.37 -9.14 -6.89
CA PRO A 102 1.33 -10.23 -6.99
C PRO A 102 1.78 -10.71 -5.62
N LEU A 103 2.50 -11.83 -5.64
CA LEU A 103 3.05 -12.48 -4.46
C LEU A 103 1.96 -12.93 -3.44
N GLY A 104 0.70 -13.12 -3.86
CA GLY A 104 -0.36 -13.52 -2.93
C GLY A 104 -0.89 -12.35 -2.09
N GLY A 105 -0.90 -11.15 -2.66
CA GLY A 105 -1.53 -9.99 -2.06
C GLY A 105 -2.98 -10.29 -1.68
N SER A 106 -3.36 -9.81 -0.50
CA SER A 106 -4.59 -10.19 0.16
C SER A 106 -5.41 -8.99 0.60
N SER A 107 -6.73 -9.15 0.53
CA SER A 107 -7.70 -8.37 1.29
C SER A 107 -8.19 -9.22 2.46
N LEU A 108 -8.66 -8.57 3.52
CA LEU A 108 -9.09 -9.25 4.73
C LEU A 108 -10.58 -9.02 4.95
N ARG A 109 -11.38 -10.08 4.87
CA ARG A 109 -12.76 -10.04 5.32
C ARG A 109 -12.79 -10.22 6.84
N LEU A 110 -13.55 -9.40 7.54
CA LEU A 110 -13.75 -9.46 8.97
C LEU A 110 -15.25 -9.52 9.27
N ALA A 111 -15.64 -10.40 10.19
CA ALA A 111 -17.01 -10.48 10.69
C ALA A 111 -17.00 -10.85 12.17
N HIS A 112 -18.00 -10.43 12.92
CA HIS A 112 -18.23 -10.94 14.26
C HIS A 112 -18.71 -12.40 14.23
N ARG A 113 -18.20 -13.24 15.15
CA ARG A 113 -18.59 -14.66 15.24
C ARG A 113 -20.08 -14.89 15.49
N GLN A 114 -20.75 -13.92 16.12
CA GLN A 114 -22.16 -14.00 16.49
C GLN A 114 -23.08 -13.33 15.45
N GLY A 115 -22.56 -13.03 14.26
CA GLY A 115 -23.23 -12.17 13.28
C GLY A 115 -22.97 -10.69 13.54
N GLY A 116 -23.36 -9.84 12.59
CA GLY A 116 -23.12 -8.39 12.61
C GLY A 116 -22.51 -7.88 11.31
N LEU A 117 -21.86 -6.72 11.38
CA LEU A 117 -21.24 -6.09 10.22
C LEU A 117 -20.09 -6.94 9.66
N ARG A 118 -20.06 -7.02 8.34
CA ARG A 118 -18.98 -7.63 7.56
C ARG A 118 -18.18 -6.51 6.91
N VAL A 119 -16.89 -6.55 7.14
CA VAL A 119 -15.94 -5.55 6.66
C VAL A 119 -15.00 -6.23 5.68
N LEU A 120 -14.79 -5.64 4.51
CA LEU A 120 -13.68 -6.01 3.63
C LEU A 120 -12.61 -4.93 3.73
N TYR A 121 -11.47 -5.27 4.32
CA TYR A 121 -10.32 -4.40 4.42
C TYR A 121 -9.35 -4.63 3.27
N THR A 122 -9.02 -3.57 2.54
CA THR A 122 -8.11 -3.61 1.41
C THR A 122 -7.04 -2.52 1.55
N TRP A 123 -5.77 -2.92 1.50
CA TRP A 123 -4.66 -1.97 1.51
C TRP A 123 -4.45 -1.34 0.13
N ALA A 124 -4.48 -2.19 -0.88
CA ALA A 124 -4.31 -1.86 -2.27
C ALA A 124 -4.89 -2.99 -3.12
N LEU A 125 -5.30 -2.67 -4.34
CA LEU A 125 -5.98 -3.61 -5.22
C LEU A 125 -5.24 -3.71 -6.57
N GLY A 126 -5.14 -4.94 -7.07
CA GLY A 126 -4.74 -5.21 -8.44
C GLY A 126 -5.93 -5.14 -9.39
N VAL A 127 -5.72 -5.53 -10.65
CA VAL A 127 -6.75 -5.46 -11.69
C VAL A 127 -7.86 -6.52 -11.56
N ALA A 128 -7.62 -7.60 -10.80
CA ALA A 128 -8.56 -8.70 -10.63
C ALA A 128 -8.66 -9.17 -9.15
N PRO A 129 -9.14 -8.31 -8.24
CA PRO A 129 -9.41 -8.71 -6.87
C PRO A 129 -10.63 -9.63 -6.78
N SER A 130 -10.67 -10.50 -5.77
CA SER A 130 -11.86 -11.28 -5.46
C SER A 130 -12.96 -10.38 -4.89
N SER A 131 -14.17 -10.48 -5.44
CA SER A 131 -15.35 -9.81 -4.88
C SER A 131 -15.95 -10.64 -3.76
N VAL A 132 -16.27 -10.00 -2.63
CA VAL A 132 -16.90 -10.63 -1.47
C VAL A 132 -17.98 -9.71 -0.94
N ALA A 133 -19.16 -10.27 -0.67
CA ALA A 133 -20.24 -9.49 -0.07
C ALA A 133 -19.82 -8.95 1.30
N CYS A 134 -19.93 -7.64 1.49
CA CYS A 134 -19.66 -6.97 2.74
C CYS A 134 -20.61 -5.79 2.94
N ASP A 135 -20.70 -5.30 4.17
CA ASP A 135 -21.50 -4.14 4.53
C ASP A 135 -20.64 -2.87 4.45
N TRP A 136 -19.34 -3.01 4.75
CA TRP A 136 -18.33 -1.96 4.65
C TRP A 136 -17.11 -2.40 3.84
N LEU A 137 -16.62 -1.49 3.00
CA LEU A 137 -15.38 -1.62 2.24
C LEU A 137 -14.39 -0.55 2.72
N LEU A 138 -13.28 -0.99 3.30
CA LEU A 138 -12.22 -0.10 3.77
C LEU A 138 -11.16 0.00 2.68
N LEU A 139 -11.06 1.21 2.11
CA LEU A 139 -10.18 1.52 1.01
C LEU A 139 -9.08 2.48 1.45
N ARG A 140 -7.90 2.31 0.85
CA ARG A 140 -6.88 3.35 0.78
C ARG A 140 -6.94 4.01 -0.59
N ALA A 141 -7.06 5.33 -0.62
CA ALA A 141 -6.97 6.14 -1.82
C ALA A 141 -5.64 5.88 -2.52
N GLN A 142 -5.70 5.56 -3.80
CA GLN A 142 -4.53 5.39 -4.66
C GLN A 142 -4.66 6.31 -5.86
N ALA A 143 -3.55 6.86 -6.32
CA ALA A 143 -3.53 7.86 -7.39
C ALA A 143 -4.31 7.40 -8.63
N GLU A 144 -4.22 6.11 -8.98
CA GLU A 144 -4.75 5.48 -10.19
C GLU A 144 -6.27 5.63 -10.35
N TRP A 145 -7.00 5.61 -9.25
CA TRP A 145 -8.45 5.72 -9.27
C TRP A 145 -8.95 6.97 -8.54
N ALA A 146 -8.20 7.51 -7.60
CA ALA A 146 -8.61 8.68 -6.83
C ALA A 146 -8.54 9.95 -7.67
N LEU A 147 -7.46 10.15 -8.44
CA LEU A 147 -7.26 11.35 -9.24
C LEU A 147 -8.16 11.35 -10.49
N SER A 148 -8.59 12.54 -10.92
CA SER A 148 -9.35 12.70 -12.18
C SER A 148 -8.47 12.48 -13.42
N SER A 149 -7.19 12.81 -13.31
CA SER A 149 -6.17 12.60 -14.34
C SER A 149 -4.97 11.92 -13.70
N PRO A 150 -5.02 10.58 -13.48
CA PRO A 150 -3.92 9.86 -12.87
C PRO A 150 -2.66 9.92 -13.75
N PRO A 151 -1.45 9.92 -13.17
CA PRO A 151 -0.22 9.73 -13.94
C PRO A 151 -0.29 8.41 -14.72
N ARG A 152 0.37 8.37 -15.90
CA ARG A 152 0.39 7.15 -16.71
C ARG A 152 1.13 6.02 -15.98
N PRO A 153 0.71 4.76 -16.15
CA PRO A 153 1.44 3.63 -15.58
C PRO A 153 2.88 3.62 -16.07
N LEU A 154 3.81 3.34 -15.16
CA LEU A 154 5.21 3.17 -15.52
C LEU A 154 5.36 2.00 -16.50
N ALA A 155 6.11 2.23 -17.57
CA ALA A 155 6.31 1.25 -18.64
C ALA A 155 7.75 1.27 -19.15
N LEU A 156 8.18 0.14 -19.74
CA LEU A 156 9.54 -0.07 -20.25
C LEU A 156 10.05 1.12 -21.07
N LYS A 157 9.30 1.54 -22.09
CA LYS A 157 9.71 2.61 -23.02
C LYS A 157 10.09 3.90 -22.30
N GLY A 158 9.35 4.29 -21.27
CA GLY A 158 9.63 5.51 -20.50
C GLY A 158 10.94 5.40 -19.73
N LEU A 159 11.13 4.28 -19.01
CA LEU A 159 12.37 4.03 -18.27
C LEU A 159 13.58 3.86 -19.19
N SER A 160 13.47 3.11 -20.29
CA SER A 160 14.55 2.96 -21.26
C SER A 160 15.00 4.30 -21.84
N THR A 161 14.07 5.23 -22.06
CA THR A 161 14.39 6.59 -22.53
C THR A 161 15.20 7.36 -21.49
N LEU A 162 14.84 7.26 -20.20
CA LEU A 162 15.59 7.90 -19.12
C LEU A 162 16.97 7.27 -18.92
N VAL A 163 17.07 5.94 -18.99
CA VAL A 163 18.35 5.21 -18.91
C VAL A 163 19.28 5.57 -20.06
N ALA A 164 18.75 5.80 -21.27
CA ALA A 164 19.53 6.22 -22.43
C ALA A 164 20.22 7.58 -22.26
N LEU A 165 19.88 8.37 -21.23
CA LEU A 165 20.57 9.61 -20.87
C LEU A 165 21.94 9.38 -20.22
N GLY A 166 22.33 8.13 -19.95
CA GLY A 166 23.70 7.77 -19.60
C GLY A 166 24.03 7.69 -18.10
N GLY A 167 23.03 7.68 -17.22
CA GLY A 167 23.22 7.41 -15.79
C GLY A 167 22.12 6.57 -15.17
N GLN A 168 22.04 6.56 -13.83
CA GLN A 168 21.08 5.72 -13.12
C GLN A 168 19.76 6.45 -12.90
N VAL A 169 18.65 5.72 -13.06
CA VAL A 169 17.30 6.23 -12.84
C VAL A 169 16.81 5.74 -11.49
N LEU A 170 16.55 6.67 -10.57
CA LEU A 170 15.97 6.36 -9.26
C LEU A 170 14.46 6.22 -9.38
N VAL A 171 13.92 5.03 -9.13
CA VAL A 171 12.48 4.76 -9.11
C VAL A 171 12.04 4.57 -7.67
N LEU A 172 11.24 5.51 -7.17
CA LEU A 172 10.71 5.50 -5.82
C LEU A 172 9.35 4.82 -5.76
N VAL A 173 9.26 3.75 -4.98
CA VAL A 173 8.04 2.94 -4.78
C VAL A 173 7.68 2.85 -3.29
N ASP A 174 6.42 2.61 -2.99
CA ASP A 174 5.95 2.54 -1.59
C ASP A 174 6.22 1.18 -0.93
N THR A 175 6.29 0.10 -1.73
CA THR A 175 6.25 -1.28 -1.25
C THR A 175 7.02 -2.24 -2.15
N ALA A 176 7.39 -3.42 -1.62
CA ALA A 176 7.98 -4.51 -2.40
C ALA A 176 7.06 -5.01 -3.53
N VAL A 177 5.74 -5.03 -3.27
CA VAL A 177 4.72 -5.35 -4.29
C VAL A 177 4.80 -4.37 -5.45
N ALA A 178 4.87 -3.06 -5.18
CA ALA A 178 5.03 -2.06 -6.22
C ALA A 178 6.35 -2.23 -7.00
N ALA A 179 7.45 -2.56 -6.32
CA ALA A 179 8.73 -2.85 -6.98
C ALA A 179 8.60 -4.02 -7.97
N VAL A 180 7.97 -5.12 -7.54
CA VAL A 180 7.70 -6.30 -8.37
C VAL A 180 6.84 -5.93 -9.57
N GLN A 181 5.75 -5.19 -9.36
CA GLN A 181 4.88 -4.72 -10.44
C GLN A 181 5.65 -3.88 -11.47
N VAL A 182 6.53 -2.98 -11.01
CA VAL A 182 7.40 -2.19 -11.90
C VAL A 182 8.31 -3.10 -12.72
N THR A 183 9.00 -4.06 -12.09
CA THR A 183 9.87 -5.00 -12.82
C THR A 183 9.10 -5.86 -13.82
N GLN A 184 7.92 -6.38 -13.44
CA GLN A 184 7.08 -7.20 -14.32
C GLN A 184 6.55 -6.41 -15.51
N ALA A 185 6.13 -5.16 -15.30
CA ALA A 185 5.63 -4.31 -16.38
C ALA A 185 6.71 -3.87 -17.37
N CYS A 186 7.97 -3.88 -16.94
CA CYS A 186 9.10 -3.49 -17.77
C CYS A 186 9.86 -4.69 -18.36
N GLY A 187 9.71 -5.87 -17.75
CA GLY A 187 10.36 -7.11 -18.16
C GLY A 187 11.89 -7.06 -18.05
N ASP A 188 12.54 -8.00 -18.75
CA ASP A 188 14.00 -8.17 -18.70
C ASP A 188 14.78 -7.15 -19.54
N GLY A 189 14.10 -6.15 -20.11
CA GLY A 189 14.72 -5.11 -20.93
C GLY A 189 15.57 -4.10 -20.16
N LEU A 190 15.57 -4.15 -18.83
CA LEU A 190 16.29 -3.25 -17.93
C LEU A 190 16.96 -4.05 -16.81
N ARG A 191 18.06 -3.51 -16.30
CA ARG A 191 18.77 -4.08 -15.14
C ARG A 191 18.43 -3.29 -13.89
N TYR A 192 18.02 -3.99 -12.84
CA TYR A 192 17.52 -3.38 -11.62
C TYR A 192 18.47 -3.59 -10.46
N ALA A 193 19.02 -2.50 -9.93
CA ALA A 193 19.51 -2.51 -8.56
C ALA A 193 18.36 -2.19 -7.62
N ALA A 194 18.35 -2.76 -6.43
CA ALA A 194 17.27 -2.56 -5.48
C ALA A 194 17.79 -2.33 -4.07
N HIS A 195 17.07 -1.50 -3.32
CA HIS A 195 17.30 -1.33 -1.90
C HIS A 195 17.21 -2.71 -1.18
N PRO A 196 17.99 -2.97 -0.12
CA PRO A 196 17.96 -4.26 0.59
C PRO A 196 16.58 -4.70 1.11
N ARG A 197 15.65 -3.75 1.33
CA ARG A 197 14.25 -4.03 1.70
C ARG A 197 13.39 -4.56 0.53
N LEU A 198 13.79 -4.32 -0.71
CA LEU A 198 13.05 -4.70 -1.91
C LEU A 198 13.73 -5.85 -2.65
N ALA A 199 15.07 -5.90 -2.64
CA ALA A 199 15.86 -6.87 -3.40
C ALA A 199 15.43 -8.35 -3.22
N PRO A 200 15.09 -8.85 -2.01
CA PRO A 200 14.69 -10.25 -1.84
C PRO A 200 13.39 -10.65 -2.55
N TYR A 201 12.59 -9.68 -3.00
CA TYR A 201 11.33 -9.92 -3.71
C TYR A 201 11.49 -9.90 -5.23
N LEU A 202 12.69 -9.58 -5.73
CA LEU A 202 12.98 -9.45 -7.14
C LEU A 202 13.80 -10.65 -7.61
N GLU A 203 13.41 -11.26 -8.71
CA GLU A 203 14.06 -12.47 -9.23
C GLU A 203 15.48 -12.20 -9.76
N HIS A 204 15.74 -10.99 -10.27
CA HIS A 204 16.99 -10.66 -10.99
C HIS A 204 17.56 -9.29 -10.58
N ALA A 205 17.79 -9.06 -9.28
CA ALA A 205 18.44 -7.84 -8.83
C ALA A 205 19.95 -7.83 -9.17
N ASP A 206 20.40 -6.82 -9.91
CA ASP A 206 21.78 -6.54 -10.28
C ASP A 206 22.28 -5.30 -9.53
N PRO A 207 23.29 -5.39 -8.62
CA PRO A 207 23.83 -4.24 -7.91
C PRO A 207 24.29 -3.09 -8.81
N GLU A 208 24.69 -3.39 -10.04
CA GLU A 208 25.16 -2.43 -11.05
C GLU A 208 24.04 -2.03 -12.04
N GLY A 209 22.79 -2.30 -11.69
CA GLY A 209 21.63 -1.96 -12.51
C GLY A 209 21.51 -0.46 -12.82
N SER A 210 21.02 -0.16 -14.02
CA SER A 210 20.76 1.21 -14.46
C SER A 210 19.49 1.81 -13.83
N VAL A 211 18.61 0.97 -13.31
CA VAL A 211 17.40 1.39 -12.59
C VAL A 211 17.53 1.04 -11.11
N LEU A 212 17.41 2.04 -10.24
CA LEU A 212 17.48 1.87 -8.79
C LEU A 212 16.07 1.85 -8.21
N LEU A 213 15.60 0.68 -7.73
CA LEU A 213 14.32 0.55 -7.04
C LEU A 213 14.49 0.86 -5.55
N TRP A 214 13.90 1.95 -5.10
CA TRP A 214 14.05 2.44 -3.73
C TRP A 214 12.71 2.72 -3.04
N PRO A 215 12.59 2.45 -1.73
CA PRO A 215 11.41 2.84 -0.97
C PRO A 215 11.27 4.37 -0.88
N HIS A 216 10.02 4.87 -0.87
CA HIS A 216 9.71 6.29 -0.72
C HIS A 216 10.42 6.93 0.49
N ASP A 217 10.53 6.21 1.61
CA ASP A 217 11.10 6.64 2.89
C ASP A 217 12.62 6.48 3.01
N ALA A 218 13.31 5.95 1.99
CA ALA A 218 14.77 5.72 2.01
C ALA A 218 15.57 6.70 1.14
N ILE A 219 14.96 7.79 0.67
CA ILE A 219 15.61 8.76 -0.22
C ILE A 219 16.81 9.49 0.43
N ASP A 220 16.75 9.73 1.74
CA ASP A 220 17.86 10.34 2.49
C ASP A 220 18.88 9.30 2.99
N GLY A 221 18.73 8.02 2.60
CA GLY A 221 19.59 6.95 3.06
C GLY A 221 20.99 6.98 2.41
N ALA A 222 22.01 6.65 3.19
CA ALA A 222 23.40 6.56 2.72
C ALA A 222 23.60 5.59 1.54
N GLY A 223 22.67 4.65 1.34
CA GLY A 223 22.70 3.70 0.23
C GLY A 223 22.67 4.35 -1.16
N LEU A 224 22.14 5.58 -1.28
CA LEU A 224 22.12 6.32 -2.56
C LEU A 224 23.38 7.13 -2.83
N ALA A 225 24.23 7.39 -1.83
CA ALA A 225 25.38 8.28 -1.95
C ALA A 225 26.45 7.80 -2.96
N ARG A 226 26.47 6.50 -3.25
CA ARG A 226 27.39 5.88 -4.22
C ARG A 226 26.89 5.89 -5.67
N HIS A 227 25.66 6.33 -5.90
CA HIS A 227 24.99 6.23 -7.19
C HIS A 227 24.96 7.58 -7.90
N THR A 228 25.22 7.58 -9.21
CA THR A 228 25.10 8.78 -10.06
C THR A 228 23.70 8.82 -10.67
N ILE A 229 22.80 9.52 -9.99
CA ILE A 229 21.39 9.59 -10.35
C ILE A 229 21.17 10.70 -11.38
N THR A 230 20.53 10.36 -12.49
CA THR A 230 20.26 11.27 -13.62
C THR A 230 18.78 11.60 -13.80
N ALA A 231 17.89 10.80 -13.22
CA ALA A 231 16.46 11.08 -13.17
C ALA A 231 15.82 10.41 -11.95
N VAL A 232 14.72 11.00 -11.47
CA VAL A 232 13.87 10.40 -10.42
C VAL A 232 12.48 10.15 -10.99
N VAL A 233 11.96 8.96 -10.76
CA VAL A 233 10.58 8.57 -11.09
C VAL A 233 9.83 8.29 -9.80
N LEU A 234 8.78 9.06 -9.54
CA LEU A 234 7.90 8.93 -8.38
C LEU A 234 6.72 8.04 -8.75
N VAL A 235 6.72 6.79 -8.29
CA VAL A 235 5.64 5.83 -8.55
C VAL A 235 4.61 5.90 -7.44
N SER A 236 3.41 6.35 -7.79
CA SER A 236 2.26 6.51 -6.87
C SER A 236 2.67 7.18 -5.57
N ALA A 237 3.44 8.28 -5.67
CA ALA A 237 3.98 8.99 -4.53
C ALA A 237 2.97 10.05 -4.02
N PRO A 238 2.60 10.01 -2.73
CA PRO A 238 1.76 11.04 -2.13
C PRO A 238 2.52 12.37 -2.04
N GLU A 239 1.79 13.45 -1.78
CA GLU A 239 2.35 14.82 -1.80
C GLU A 239 3.52 14.99 -0.83
N SER A 240 3.46 14.36 0.35
CA SER A 240 4.54 14.38 1.33
C SER A 240 5.85 13.77 0.82
N VAL A 241 5.76 12.74 -0.04
CA VAL A 241 6.94 12.12 -0.66
C VAL A 241 7.49 13.03 -1.75
N LYS A 242 6.63 13.68 -2.55
CA LYS A 242 7.04 14.65 -3.56
C LYS A 242 7.85 15.79 -2.93
N GLN A 243 7.30 16.40 -1.88
CA GLN A 243 7.98 17.48 -1.13
C GLN A 243 9.32 17.04 -0.53
N ARG A 244 9.40 15.80 -0.01
CA ARG A 244 10.67 15.25 0.48
C ARG A 244 11.69 15.07 -0.65
N VAL A 245 11.26 14.62 -1.83
CA VAL A 245 12.14 14.45 -3.00
C VAL A 245 12.63 15.79 -3.51
N GLU A 246 11.77 16.80 -3.57
CA GLU A 246 12.18 18.16 -3.93
C GLU A 246 13.20 18.71 -2.95
N THR A 247 12.95 18.55 -1.65
CA THR A 247 13.90 18.95 -0.60
C THR A 247 15.25 18.21 -0.73
N TRP A 248 15.21 16.90 -0.99
CA TRP A 248 16.41 16.10 -1.22
C TRP A 248 17.17 16.57 -2.47
N ARG A 249 16.47 16.81 -3.58
CA ARG A 249 17.04 17.32 -4.84
C ARG A 249 17.75 18.66 -4.61
N ASP A 250 17.11 19.57 -3.88
CA ASP A 250 17.67 20.91 -3.62
C ASP A 250 18.97 20.86 -2.80
N ARG A 251 19.15 19.82 -1.96
CA ARG A 251 20.39 19.57 -1.19
C ARG A 251 21.53 19.00 -2.04
N GLN A 252 21.25 18.37 -3.19
CA GLN A 252 22.28 17.78 -4.06
C GLN A 252 23.12 18.85 -4.80
N GLY A 253 22.73 20.13 -4.73
CA GLY A 253 23.50 21.25 -5.25
C GLY A 253 22.93 21.85 -6.55
N LYS A 254 23.22 23.13 -6.78
CA LYS A 254 22.76 23.91 -7.93
C LYS A 254 23.70 23.70 -9.14
N GLY A 255 23.68 22.52 -9.73
CA GLY A 255 24.25 22.32 -11.06
C GLY A 255 23.41 23.03 -12.16
N PRO A 256 23.96 23.26 -13.36
CA PRO A 256 23.25 23.93 -14.45
C PRO A 256 22.05 23.14 -15.03
N GLU A 257 21.91 21.86 -14.69
CA GLU A 257 20.72 21.06 -15.01
C GLU A 257 20.09 20.52 -13.72
N LEU A 258 18.85 20.93 -13.44
CA LEU A 258 18.06 20.37 -12.34
C LEU A 258 17.77 18.90 -12.64
N LEU A 259 18.00 18.03 -11.65
CA LEU A 259 17.67 16.60 -11.72
C LEU A 259 16.18 16.43 -12.09
N PRO A 260 15.84 15.85 -13.25
CA PRO A 260 14.46 15.72 -13.70
C PRO A 260 13.69 14.76 -12.78
N ILE A 261 12.48 15.17 -12.41
CA ILE A 261 11.52 14.38 -11.64
C ILE A 261 10.31 14.10 -12.53
N ALA A 262 9.98 12.82 -12.71
CA ALA A 262 8.79 12.38 -13.41
C ALA A 262 7.83 11.67 -12.45
N GLU A 263 6.52 11.83 -12.66
CA GLU A 263 5.49 11.10 -11.92
C GLU A 263 4.94 9.96 -12.78
N ALA A 264 4.71 8.81 -12.15
CA ALA A 264 4.06 7.66 -12.78
C ALA A 264 3.11 6.98 -11.79
N SER A 265 2.12 6.27 -12.31
CA SER A 265 1.34 5.34 -11.49
C SER A 265 2.00 3.98 -11.45
N CYS A 266 1.66 3.21 -10.42
CA CYS A 266 2.13 1.85 -10.26
C CYS A 266 1.41 0.95 -11.26
N PRO A 267 2.13 0.19 -12.11
CA PRO A 267 1.48 -0.70 -13.07
C PRO A 267 0.72 -1.82 -12.36
N GLY A 268 -0.34 -2.32 -13.00
CA GLY A 268 -1.14 -3.43 -12.48
C GLY A 268 -2.00 -3.11 -11.26
N ARG A 269 -2.22 -1.82 -10.94
CA ARG A 269 -3.21 -1.37 -9.96
C ARG A 269 -4.59 -1.23 -10.56
N ILE A 270 -5.60 -1.29 -9.71
CA ILE A 270 -7.00 -1.07 -10.09
C ILE A 270 -7.22 0.37 -10.58
N ASP A 271 -8.03 0.54 -11.63
CA ASP A 271 -8.53 1.86 -12.06
C ASP A 271 -9.96 2.12 -11.59
N ARG A 272 -10.52 3.29 -11.93
CA ARG A 272 -11.90 3.68 -11.57
C ARG A 272 -12.95 2.69 -12.06
N SER A 273 -12.82 2.19 -13.28
CA SER A 273 -13.82 1.31 -13.90
C SER A 273 -13.85 -0.05 -13.19
N HIS A 274 -12.67 -0.60 -12.91
CA HIS A 274 -12.53 -1.87 -12.19
C HIS A 274 -12.93 -1.72 -10.72
N LEU A 275 -12.63 -0.60 -10.07
CA LEU A 275 -13.05 -0.35 -8.68
C LEU A 275 -14.57 -0.20 -8.57
N ALA A 276 -15.22 0.47 -9.52
CA ALA A 276 -16.68 0.55 -9.56
C ALA A 276 -17.32 -0.84 -9.77
N ALA A 277 -16.76 -1.67 -10.65
CA ALA A 277 -17.21 -3.04 -10.86
C ALA A 277 -17.04 -3.90 -9.59
N LEU A 278 -15.90 -3.79 -8.90
CA LEU A 278 -15.68 -4.47 -7.62
C LEU A 278 -16.70 -4.03 -6.58
N TRP A 279 -16.90 -2.72 -6.41
CA TRP A 279 -17.86 -2.17 -5.45
C TRP A 279 -19.28 -2.70 -5.70
N GLN A 280 -19.71 -2.77 -6.96
CA GLN A 280 -20.99 -3.37 -7.33
C GLN A 280 -21.03 -4.87 -7.03
N ALA A 281 -19.98 -5.62 -7.38
CA ALA A 281 -19.89 -7.06 -7.14
C ALA A 281 -19.86 -7.42 -5.64
N CYS A 282 -19.35 -6.53 -4.79
CA CYS A 282 -19.40 -6.67 -3.32
C CYS A 282 -20.77 -6.31 -2.71
N GLY A 283 -21.76 -5.93 -3.52
CA GLY A 283 -23.12 -5.59 -3.06
C GLY A 283 -23.33 -4.11 -2.71
N ARG A 284 -22.49 -3.21 -3.25
CA ARG A 284 -22.52 -1.76 -2.98
C ARG A 284 -22.36 -1.42 -1.49
N PRO A 285 -21.30 -1.91 -0.82
CA PRO A 285 -21.05 -1.59 0.59
C PRO A 285 -20.84 -0.09 0.81
N LYS A 286 -21.03 0.36 2.05
CA LYS A 286 -20.56 1.67 2.53
C LYS A 286 -19.03 1.69 2.47
N ILE A 287 -18.42 2.85 2.27
CA ILE A 287 -16.97 2.97 2.11
C ILE A 287 -16.38 3.80 3.24
N LEU A 288 -15.38 3.25 3.90
CA LEU A 288 -14.48 4.01 4.77
C LEU A 288 -13.18 4.25 4.01
N LEU A 289 -12.94 5.50 3.60
CA LEU A 289 -11.80 5.89 2.78
C LEU A 289 -10.70 6.55 3.61
N ARG A 290 -9.45 6.16 3.34
CA ARG A 290 -8.24 6.68 3.97
C ARG A 290 -7.15 6.97 2.94
N GLY A 291 -6.08 7.65 3.34
CA GLY A 291 -4.89 7.84 2.51
C GLY A 291 -4.44 9.29 2.49
N ASP A 292 -3.66 9.65 1.47
CA ASP A 292 -3.27 11.04 1.20
C ASP A 292 -4.52 11.94 1.14
N ALA A 293 -4.45 13.14 1.73
CA ALA A 293 -5.60 14.02 1.85
C ALA A 293 -6.13 14.48 0.47
N GLY A 294 -5.24 14.78 -0.47
CA GLY A 294 -5.62 15.17 -1.83
C GLY A 294 -6.29 14.01 -2.56
N TRP A 295 -5.73 12.81 -2.47
CA TRP A 295 -6.33 11.63 -3.09
C TRP A 295 -7.65 11.25 -2.45
N SER A 296 -7.72 11.24 -1.11
CA SER A 296 -8.94 10.87 -0.39
C SER A 296 -10.08 11.87 -0.67
N ALA A 297 -9.78 13.16 -0.78
CA ALA A 297 -10.76 14.18 -1.15
C ALA A 297 -11.35 13.88 -2.54
N MET A 298 -10.51 13.76 -3.57
CA MET A 298 -10.96 13.51 -4.95
C MET A 298 -11.63 12.14 -5.12
N GLY A 299 -11.05 11.10 -4.51
CA GLY A 299 -11.59 9.75 -4.53
C GLY A 299 -12.96 9.66 -3.85
N SER A 300 -13.14 10.33 -2.70
CA SER A 300 -14.43 10.38 -2.01
C SER A 300 -15.50 11.09 -2.83
N GLN A 301 -15.14 12.18 -3.52
CA GLN A 301 -16.06 12.88 -4.40
C GLN A 301 -16.54 11.96 -5.53
N TRP A 302 -15.60 11.34 -6.25
CA TRP A 302 -15.93 10.43 -7.34
C TRP A 302 -16.79 9.23 -6.87
N LEU A 303 -16.46 8.61 -5.73
CA LEU A 303 -17.24 7.51 -5.16
C LEU A 303 -18.67 7.94 -4.80
N ARG A 304 -18.85 9.14 -4.23
CA ARG A 304 -20.19 9.69 -3.95
C ARG A 304 -20.97 9.96 -5.23
N GLU A 305 -20.32 10.42 -6.30
CA GLU A 305 -20.93 10.58 -7.63
C GLU A 305 -21.37 9.24 -8.23
N GLN A 306 -20.70 8.12 -7.89
CA GLN A 306 -21.15 6.76 -8.24
C GLN A 306 -22.32 6.26 -7.37
N GLY A 307 -22.74 7.03 -6.36
CA GLY A 307 -23.82 6.69 -5.43
C GLY A 307 -23.38 5.94 -4.19
N ALA A 308 -22.08 5.88 -3.88
CA ALA A 308 -21.59 5.27 -2.65
C ALA A 308 -21.77 6.20 -1.44
N THR A 309 -22.12 5.62 -0.30
CA THR A 309 -22.00 6.28 1.01
C THR A 309 -20.54 6.20 1.44
N VAL A 310 -19.87 7.35 1.55
CA VAL A 310 -18.43 7.44 1.83
C VAL A 310 -18.17 8.27 3.07
N ASP A 311 -17.53 7.64 4.06
CA ASP A 311 -16.89 8.32 5.18
C ASP A 311 -15.38 8.45 4.94
N VAL A 312 -14.80 9.61 5.25
CA VAL A 312 -13.38 9.88 5.02
C VAL A 312 -12.68 10.08 6.35
N GLN A 313 -11.75 9.18 6.67
CA GLN A 313 -10.99 9.26 7.89
C GLN A 313 -9.66 9.98 7.65
N GLY A 314 -9.69 11.31 7.81
CA GLY A 314 -8.55 12.20 7.54
C GLY A 314 -7.40 12.15 8.57
N ARG A 315 -7.60 11.46 9.69
CA ARG A 315 -6.57 11.17 10.70
C ARG A 315 -6.81 9.75 11.18
N ALA A 316 -5.77 8.92 11.22
CA ALA A 316 -5.86 7.81 12.15
C ALA A 316 -5.97 8.41 13.54
N MET A 317 -7.06 8.11 14.23
CA MET A 317 -6.97 8.12 15.67
C MET A 317 -5.99 7.00 16.01
N GLN A 318 -4.78 7.37 16.41
CA GLN A 318 -3.96 6.50 17.24
C GLN A 318 -4.81 6.25 18.49
N LEU A 319 -5.50 5.12 18.52
CA LEU A 319 -6.07 4.65 19.77
C LEU A 319 -4.88 4.36 20.67
N SER A 320 -4.74 5.21 21.68
CA SER A 320 -3.75 5.08 22.74
C SER A 320 -3.79 3.65 23.24
N LEU A 321 -2.75 2.88 22.92
CA LEU A 321 -2.50 1.59 23.54
C LEU A 321 -2.05 1.88 24.96
N ILE A 322 -2.98 1.80 25.91
CA ILE A 322 -2.65 1.58 27.32
C ILE A 322 -2.14 0.14 27.45
#